data_AF-A0A6L7NHS8-F1
#
_entry.id   AF-A0A6L7NHS8-F1
#
_cell.length_a   1.000
_cell.length_b   1.000
_cell.length_c   1.000
_cell.angle_alpha   90.00
_cell.angle_beta   90.00
_cell.angle_gamma   90.00
#
_symmetry.space_group_name_H-M   'P 1'
#
loop_
_entity.id
_entity.type
_entity.pdbx_description
1 polymer ?
#
loop_
_entity_poly.entity_id
_entity_poly.type
_entity_poly.pdbx_seq_one_letter_code
_entity_poly.pdbx_strand_id
1 'polypeptide(L)'
;MVLERQGDAGTRAPAITPRRRVSRRRRAVPADEYSHRLTSRLDAVFRPVRDSRQPLAGTRIARRDRASAVPCGPRGRKGGSPLADATEQQAEPGLRPIVDYLELPTDDLADAYIKALVNKDGSAAFLYSPTRRFDSKTGDLDENSLQPARLENEGEVWVYTIVHQSFPGIPTPFVGAIIDVPVQGHPDLKVAVRANLAGIEPEPEKVQMGMKVRLQARAARKDREGNDVVIPEYVPV
;
A
#
# COMPACT_ATOMS: atom_id res chain seq x y z
N MET A 1 15.25 3.86 -84.93
CA MET A 1 15.76 2.60 -85.51
C MET A 1 17.19 2.39 -85.01
N VAL A 2 17.36 1.86 -83.79
CA VAL A 2 18.53 1.08 -83.36
C VAL A 2 18.01 0.15 -82.26
N LEU A 3 18.00 -1.15 -82.55
CA LEU A 3 17.84 -2.22 -81.57
C LEU A 3 19.16 -2.37 -80.83
N GLU A 4 19.14 -2.51 -79.50
CA GLU A 4 20.05 -3.41 -78.81
C GLU A 4 19.31 -4.17 -77.70
N ARG A 5 19.62 -5.47 -77.66
CA ARG A 5 19.14 -6.50 -76.74
C ARG A 5 20.09 -6.60 -75.54
N GLN A 6 19.63 -7.37 -74.54
CA GLN A 6 20.33 -7.96 -73.39
C GLN A 6 20.15 -7.13 -72.11
N GLY A 7 19.71 -7.68 -70.96
CA GLY A 7 19.64 -9.07 -70.56
C GLY A 7 18.64 -9.31 -69.43
N ASP A 8 18.21 -10.56 -69.41
CA ASP A 8 17.28 -11.23 -68.52
C ASP A 8 17.85 -11.33 -67.09
N ALA A 9 17.19 -10.72 -66.11
CA ALA A 9 17.50 -10.90 -64.69
C ALA A 9 16.34 -11.67 -64.04
N GLY A 10 16.45 -13.00 -64.15
CA GLY A 10 15.50 -13.96 -63.60
C GLY A 10 15.24 -13.76 -62.11
N THR A 11 13.95 -13.75 -61.81
CA THR A 11 13.34 -13.94 -60.50
C THR A 11 13.92 -15.16 -59.77
N ARG A 12 14.51 -14.95 -58.58
CA ARG A 12 14.67 -16.00 -57.58
C ARG A 12 14.23 -15.49 -56.21
N ALA A 13 12.99 -15.81 -55.87
CA ALA A 13 12.46 -15.72 -54.52
C ALA A 13 13.29 -16.61 -53.59
N PRO A 14 13.61 -16.17 -52.36
CA PRO A 14 14.31 -17.01 -51.40
C PRO A 14 13.40 -18.16 -50.95
N ALA A 15 13.91 -19.39 -51.04
CA ALA A 15 13.26 -20.61 -50.60
C ALA A 15 12.93 -20.54 -49.09
N ILE A 16 11.64 -20.45 -48.78
CA ILE A 16 11.11 -20.57 -47.42
C ILE A 16 11.14 -22.05 -47.05
N THR A 17 12.15 -22.46 -46.29
CA THR A 17 12.22 -23.81 -45.71
C THR A 17 11.07 -24.00 -44.72
N PRO A 18 10.20 -25.01 -44.87
CA PRO A 18 9.14 -25.25 -43.90
C PRO A 18 9.74 -25.79 -42.60
N ARG A 19 9.80 -24.94 -41.56
CA ARG A 19 10.12 -25.40 -40.21
C ARG A 19 9.00 -26.30 -39.70
N ARG A 20 9.38 -27.56 -39.45
CA ARG A 20 8.63 -28.64 -38.78
C ARG A 20 7.53 -28.12 -37.85
N ARG A 21 6.27 -28.47 -38.17
CA ARG A 21 5.14 -28.46 -37.23
C ARG A 21 5.49 -29.36 -36.04
N VAL A 22 5.86 -28.76 -34.92
CA VAL A 22 5.88 -29.47 -33.62
C VAL A 22 4.43 -29.60 -33.19
N SER A 23 3.83 -30.76 -33.44
CA SER A 23 2.53 -31.12 -32.88
C SER A 23 2.67 -31.25 -31.36
N ARG A 24 2.48 -30.15 -30.62
CA ARG A 24 2.19 -30.23 -29.19
C ARG A 24 0.82 -30.90 -29.05
N ARG A 25 0.82 -32.23 -28.87
CA ARG A 25 -0.33 -32.93 -28.30
C ARG A 25 -0.60 -32.27 -26.95
N ARG A 26 -1.64 -31.43 -26.87
CA ARG A 26 -2.23 -31.05 -25.59
C ARG A 26 -2.76 -32.35 -24.99
N ARG A 27 -2.07 -32.90 -23.99
CA ARG A 27 -2.73 -33.85 -23.08
C ARG A 27 -3.76 -33.02 -22.33
N ALA A 28 -5.04 -33.26 -22.63
CA ALA A 28 -6.13 -32.85 -21.77
C ALA A 28 -5.88 -33.52 -20.41
N VAL A 29 -5.78 -32.71 -19.36
CA VAL A 29 -5.83 -33.20 -17.98
C VAL A 29 -7.31 -33.39 -17.67
N PRO A 30 -7.78 -34.61 -17.36
CA PRO A 30 -9.17 -34.83 -17.00
C PRO A 30 -9.49 -34.10 -15.68
N ALA A 31 -10.67 -33.46 -15.64
CA ALA A 31 -11.11 -32.59 -14.54
C ALA A 31 -11.59 -33.33 -13.26
N ASP A 32 -11.45 -34.66 -13.21
CA ASP A 32 -12.02 -35.49 -12.13
C ASP A 32 -11.01 -35.88 -11.02
N GLU A 33 -9.78 -35.38 -11.04
CA GLU A 33 -8.73 -35.80 -10.10
C GLU A 33 -8.32 -34.74 -9.07
N TYR A 34 -9.27 -33.89 -8.63
CA TYR A 34 -9.03 -32.87 -7.60
C TYR A 34 -9.95 -32.92 -6.37
N SER A 35 -10.79 -33.97 -6.23
CA SER A 35 -11.73 -34.09 -5.10
C SER A 35 -11.31 -35.08 -3.99
N HIS A 36 -10.21 -35.81 -4.11
CA HIS A 36 -9.88 -36.91 -3.17
C HIS A 36 -8.46 -36.92 -2.59
N ARG A 37 -7.73 -35.79 -2.65
CA ARG A 37 -6.39 -35.65 -2.02
C ARG A 37 -6.28 -34.49 -1.01
N LEU A 38 -7.38 -34.14 -0.35
CA LEU A 38 -7.38 -33.16 0.76
C LEU A 38 -8.04 -33.67 2.05
N THR A 39 -8.25 -34.99 2.20
CA THR A 39 -8.82 -35.58 3.42
C THR A 39 -7.88 -36.53 4.16
N SER A 40 -6.56 -36.51 3.88
CA SER A 40 -5.59 -37.35 4.61
C SER A 40 -4.34 -36.60 5.12
N ARG A 41 -4.38 -35.27 5.17
CA ARG A 41 -3.29 -34.44 5.76
C ARG A 41 -3.74 -33.43 6.81
N LEU A 42 -4.98 -33.53 7.30
CA LEU A 42 -5.54 -32.63 8.32
C LEU A 42 -5.68 -33.24 9.73
N ASP A 43 -5.09 -34.41 10.01
CA ASP A 43 -5.14 -35.06 11.33
C ASP A 43 -3.84 -35.02 12.14
N ALA A 44 -2.84 -34.23 11.74
CA ALA A 44 -1.50 -34.26 12.36
C ALA A 44 -1.04 -32.95 13.02
N VAL A 45 -1.93 -31.99 13.32
CA VAL A 45 -1.52 -30.69 13.91
C VAL A 45 -2.25 -30.33 15.22
N PHE A 46 -3.19 -31.14 15.71
CA PHE A 46 -3.86 -30.88 16.99
C PHE A 46 -3.36 -31.83 18.09
N ARG A 47 -2.25 -31.47 18.73
CA ARG A 47 -1.88 -32.05 20.04
C ARG A 47 -2.40 -31.13 21.14
N PRO A 48 -3.21 -31.63 22.11
CA PRO A 48 -3.68 -30.82 23.21
C PRO A 48 -2.50 -30.44 24.13
N VAL A 49 -2.42 -29.16 24.48
CA VAL A 49 -1.48 -28.63 25.48
C VAL A 49 -1.79 -29.30 26.82
N ARG A 50 -0.93 -30.24 27.24
CA ARG A 50 -0.93 -30.76 28.60
C ARG A 50 -0.34 -29.69 29.52
N ASP A 51 -1.14 -29.30 30.51
CA ASP A 51 -0.74 -28.49 31.65
C ASP A 51 0.40 -29.20 32.40
N SER A 52 1.63 -28.71 32.22
CA SER A 52 2.81 -29.19 32.93
C SER A 52 3.32 -28.09 33.85
N ARG A 53 2.64 -27.94 34.99
CA ARG A 53 3.26 -27.46 36.23
C ARG A 53 4.31 -28.50 36.66
N GLN A 54 5.58 -28.21 36.42
CA GLN A 54 6.68 -28.88 37.12
C GLN A 54 7.58 -27.84 37.79
N PRO A 55 7.97 -28.05 39.06
CA PRO A 55 8.83 -27.14 39.80
C PRO A 55 10.29 -27.29 39.32
N LEU A 56 10.97 -26.17 39.12
CA LEU A 56 12.39 -26.14 38.79
C LEU A 56 13.21 -26.61 40.00
N ALA A 57 13.70 -27.85 39.92
CA ALA A 57 14.67 -28.40 40.85
C ALA A 57 16.03 -27.70 40.67
N GLY A 58 16.59 -27.22 41.78
CA GLY A 58 17.79 -26.42 41.81
C GLY A 58 19.07 -27.18 41.44
N THR A 59 19.81 -26.64 40.49
CA THR A 59 21.23 -26.93 40.29
C THR A 59 22.08 -25.87 40.97
N ARG A 60 22.78 -26.29 42.04
CA ARG A 60 23.77 -25.51 42.78
C ARG A 60 24.94 -25.14 41.86
N ILE A 61 25.09 -23.85 41.55
CA ILE A 61 26.32 -23.32 40.96
C ILE A 61 27.27 -22.98 42.11
N ALA A 62 28.46 -23.59 42.06
CA ALA A 62 29.50 -23.47 43.07
C ALA A 62 30.01 -22.02 43.20
N ARG A 63 30.14 -21.59 44.45
CA ARG A 63 30.76 -20.31 44.84
C ARG A 63 32.23 -20.31 44.41
N ARG A 64 32.63 -19.30 43.66
CA ARG A 64 34.03 -18.88 43.55
C ARG A 64 34.12 -17.47 44.12
N ASP A 65 34.59 -17.40 45.35
CA ASP A 65 35.06 -16.17 45.97
C ASP A 65 36.26 -15.64 45.18
N ARG A 66 36.21 -14.38 44.76
CA ARG A 66 37.34 -13.45 44.86
C ARG A 66 36.93 -12.01 44.52
N ALA A 67 36.99 -11.21 45.58
CA ALA A 67 37.18 -9.78 45.64
C ALA A 67 37.78 -9.10 44.39
N SER A 68 37.11 -8.05 43.93
CA SER A 68 37.74 -6.75 43.67
C SER A 68 36.66 -5.67 43.63
N ALA A 69 36.52 -4.97 44.74
CA ALA A 69 35.68 -3.78 44.86
C ALA A 69 36.37 -2.61 44.12
N VAL A 70 35.72 -2.07 43.10
CA VAL A 70 36.04 -0.75 42.56
C VAL A 70 35.06 0.24 43.18
N PRO A 71 35.49 1.21 43.99
CA PRO A 71 34.58 2.14 44.63
C PRO A 71 34.02 3.16 43.62
N CYS A 72 32.69 3.19 43.50
CA CYS A 72 31.96 4.30 42.88
C CYS A 72 32.11 5.56 43.75
N GLY A 73 32.91 6.52 43.29
CA GLY A 73 32.97 7.86 43.88
C GLY A 73 31.75 8.72 43.49
N PRO A 74 31.34 9.68 44.34
CA PRO A 74 30.19 10.53 44.07
C PRO A 74 30.54 11.60 43.03
N ARG A 75 29.91 11.57 41.86
CA ARG A 75 30.02 12.66 40.88
C ARG A 75 29.06 13.78 41.26
N GLY A 76 29.64 14.90 41.71
CA GLY A 76 28.94 16.14 42.02
C GLY A 76 28.17 16.67 40.82
N ARG A 77 26.90 17.03 41.06
CA ARG A 77 26.00 17.66 40.11
C ARG A 77 26.25 19.18 40.15
N LYS A 78 26.94 19.72 39.14
CA LYS A 78 27.01 21.16 38.88
C LYS A 78 26.45 21.43 37.49
N GLY A 79 25.58 22.44 37.40
CA GLY A 79 25.06 22.97 36.14
C GLY A 79 23.54 22.83 36.03
N GLY A 80 22.80 23.69 36.74
CA GLY A 80 21.43 24.00 36.38
C GLY A 80 21.46 24.89 35.14
N SER A 81 21.03 24.34 34.01
CA SER A 81 20.62 25.13 32.86
C SER A 81 19.30 25.82 33.22
N PRO A 82 19.14 27.14 33.02
CA PRO A 82 17.84 27.76 33.20
C PRO A 82 16.87 27.12 32.19
N LEU A 83 15.77 26.56 32.69
CA LEU A 83 14.60 26.26 31.86
C LEU A 83 14.17 27.60 31.24
N ALA A 84 14.46 27.76 29.96
CA ALA A 84 13.76 28.75 29.16
C ALA A 84 12.30 28.29 29.12
N ASP A 85 11.41 29.12 29.64
CA ASP A 85 9.97 29.02 29.40
C ASP A 85 9.77 28.98 27.89
N ALA A 86 9.51 27.78 27.36
CA ALA A 86 8.98 27.61 26.03
C ALA A 86 7.59 28.24 26.08
N THR A 87 7.49 29.47 25.59
CA THR A 87 6.22 30.13 25.37
C THR A 87 5.43 29.24 24.42
N GLU A 88 4.40 28.58 24.93
CA GLU A 88 3.41 27.86 24.13
C GLU A 88 2.70 28.91 23.27
N GLN A 89 3.24 29.16 22.07
CA GLN A 89 2.54 29.86 21.03
C GLN A 89 1.36 28.96 20.65
N GLN A 90 0.16 29.34 21.12
CA GLN A 90 -1.08 28.75 20.64
C GLN A 90 -1.16 29.02 19.14
N ALA A 91 -0.82 27.98 18.37
CA ALA A 91 -0.94 27.98 16.93
C ALA A 91 -2.41 28.17 16.57
N GLU A 92 -2.69 29.05 15.62
CA GLU A 92 -4.04 29.19 15.10
C GLU A 92 -4.51 27.84 14.52
N PRO A 93 -5.79 27.46 14.75
CA PRO A 93 -6.30 26.16 14.35
C PRO A 93 -6.27 26.03 12.83
N GLY A 94 -5.36 25.21 12.31
CA GLY A 94 -5.17 24.97 10.89
C GLY A 94 -5.84 23.68 10.41
N LEU A 95 -5.99 23.51 9.10
CA LEU A 95 -6.39 22.25 8.49
C LEU A 95 -5.20 21.29 8.47
N ARG A 96 -5.36 20.11 9.09
CA ARG A 96 -4.32 19.08 9.15
C ARG A 96 -4.79 17.79 8.48
N PRO A 97 -4.19 17.39 7.35
CA PRO A 97 -4.45 16.08 6.76
C PRO A 97 -4.13 14.96 7.75
N ILE A 98 -5.02 13.98 7.87
CA ILE A 98 -4.78 12.78 8.68
C ILE A 98 -3.78 11.82 8.02
N VAL A 99 -3.63 11.91 6.69
CA VAL A 99 -2.78 11.04 5.88
C VAL A 99 -1.73 11.84 5.13
N ASP A 100 -0.50 11.32 5.08
CA ASP A 100 0.65 12.00 4.47
C ASP A 100 0.53 12.23 2.96
N TYR A 101 -0.30 11.41 2.30
CA TYR A 101 -0.51 11.49 0.86
C TYR A 101 -1.64 12.43 0.45
N LEU A 102 -2.35 13.07 1.38
CA LEU A 102 -3.39 14.05 1.07
C LEU A 102 -2.79 15.46 1.10
N GLU A 103 -2.88 16.18 -0.01
CA GLU A 103 -2.53 17.60 -0.07
C GLU A 103 -3.74 18.49 -0.03
N LEU A 104 -3.57 19.61 0.67
CA LEU A 104 -4.49 20.73 0.70
C LEU A 104 -3.70 21.93 0.14
N PRO A 105 -3.76 22.19 -1.17
CA PRO A 105 -3.01 23.30 -1.78
C PRO A 105 -3.59 24.67 -1.40
N THR A 106 -4.85 24.71 -1.00
CA THR A 106 -5.58 25.89 -0.54
C THR A 106 -6.31 25.54 0.75
N ASP A 107 -6.73 26.54 1.52
CA ASP A 107 -7.57 26.35 2.71
C ASP A 107 -8.97 25.80 2.35
N ASP A 108 -9.27 25.71 1.05
CA ASP A 108 -10.48 25.11 0.50
C ASP A 108 -10.33 23.59 0.33
N LEU A 109 -11.19 22.83 1.02
CA LEU A 109 -11.24 21.36 0.94
C LEU A 109 -11.58 20.82 -0.45
N ALA A 110 -12.12 21.65 -1.35
CA ALA A 110 -12.50 21.26 -2.70
C ALA A 110 -11.29 20.98 -3.61
N ASP A 111 -10.16 21.63 -3.35
CA ASP A 111 -8.93 21.51 -4.16
C ASP A 111 -8.00 20.40 -3.65
N ALA A 112 -8.45 19.63 -2.67
CA ALA A 112 -7.70 18.52 -2.11
C ALA A 112 -7.39 17.46 -3.18
N TYR A 113 -6.17 16.92 -3.16
CA TYR A 113 -5.75 15.84 -4.05
C TYR A 113 -4.83 14.85 -3.36
N ILE A 114 -4.70 13.67 -3.97
CA ILE A 114 -3.81 12.62 -3.45
C ILE A 114 -2.49 12.64 -4.21
N LYS A 115 -1.38 12.68 -3.46
CA LYS A 115 -0.03 12.46 -3.96
C LYS A 115 0.19 10.98 -4.28
N ALA A 116 0.84 10.75 -5.41
CA ALA A 116 1.42 9.48 -5.79
C ALA A 116 2.92 9.66 -6.08
N LEU A 117 3.60 8.54 -6.26
CA LEU A 117 4.98 8.46 -6.73
C LEU A 117 4.98 7.65 -8.01
N VAL A 118 5.65 8.15 -9.05
CA VAL A 118 5.82 7.45 -10.33
C VAL A 118 7.31 7.18 -10.52
N ASN A 119 7.65 5.99 -10.99
CA ASN A 119 9.03 5.68 -11.33
C ASN A 119 9.50 6.55 -12.52
N LYS A 120 10.79 6.93 -12.57
CA LYS A 120 11.43 7.64 -13.69
C LYS A 120 11.07 7.09 -15.07
N ASP A 121 10.91 5.76 -15.18
CA ASP A 121 10.59 5.07 -16.44
C ASP A 121 9.09 5.11 -16.79
N GLY A 122 8.24 5.70 -15.94
CA GLY A 122 6.79 5.75 -16.13
C GLY A 122 6.13 4.36 -16.11
N SER A 123 6.80 3.35 -15.57
CA SER A 123 6.36 1.96 -15.67
C SER A 123 5.53 1.49 -14.48
N ALA A 124 5.62 2.17 -13.33
CA ALA A 124 4.84 1.89 -12.13
C ALA A 124 4.53 3.17 -11.36
N ALA A 125 3.42 3.13 -10.64
CA ALA A 125 3.00 4.15 -9.71
C ALA A 125 2.70 3.54 -8.34
N PHE A 126 2.91 4.35 -7.31
CA PHE A 126 2.74 3.98 -5.91
C PHE A 126 2.02 5.09 -5.17
N LEU A 127 1.29 4.73 -4.11
CA LEU A 127 0.78 5.73 -3.17
C LEU A 127 1.95 6.42 -2.47
N TYR A 128 1.87 7.74 -2.32
CA TYR A 128 2.92 8.49 -1.66
C TYR A 128 3.09 8.04 -0.20
N SER A 129 4.34 7.87 0.22
CA SER A 129 4.71 7.59 1.59
C SER A 129 6.06 8.24 1.87
N PRO A 130 6.21 8.99 2.99
CA PRO A 130 7.45 9.71 3.29
C PRO A 130 8.65 8.78 3.49
N THR A 131 8.42 7.50 3.80
CA THR A 131 9.46 6.50 4.04
C THR A 131 9.83 5.71 2.78
N ARG A 132 9.03 5.80 1.70
CA ARG A 132 9.27 5.06 0.47
C ARG A 132 10.36 5.75 -0.36
N ARG A 133 11.54 5.13 -0.39
CA ARG A 133 12.70 5.56 -1.19
C ARG A 133 13.12 4.58 -2.29
N PHE A 134 12.45 3.43 -2.35
CA PHE A 134 12.84 2.29 -3.18
C PHE A 134 11.75 2.01 -4.20
N ASP A 135 12.13 1.89 -5.48
CA ASP A 135 11.22 1.37 -6.48
C ASP A 135 11.14 -0.16 -6.39
N SER A 136 9.95 -0.67 -6.11
CA SER A 136 9.69 -2.10 -6.06
C SER A 136 9.66 -2.77 -7.44
N LYS A 137 9.56 -2.01 -8.53
CA LYS A 137 9.53 -2.54 -9.89
C LYS A 137 10.92 -2.66 -10.50
N THR A 138 11.73 -1.59 -10.50
CA THR A 138 13.10 -1.64 -11.05
C THR A 138 14.14 -2.06 -10.02
N GLY A 139 13.87 -1.86 -8.73
CA GLY A 139 14.84 -2.12 -7.66
C GLY A 139 15.82 -0.96 -7.43
N ASP A 140 15.56 0.22 -7.99
CA ASP A 140 16.41 1.39 -7.81
C ASP A 140 16.20 2.04 -6.44
N LEU A 141 17.29 2.55 -5.85
CA LEU A 141 17.30 3.29 -4.58
C LEU A 141 17.76 4.76 -4.77
N ASP A 142 17.87 5.21 -6.02
CA ASP A 142 18.31 6.57 -6.32
C ASP A 142 17.28 7.59 -5.81
N GLU A 143 17.75 8.76 -5.38
CA GLU A 143 16.88 9.85 -4.91
C GLU A 143 15.83 10.27 -5.97
N ASN A 144 16.19 10.15 -7.24
CA ASN A 144 15.32 10.49 -8.37
C ASN A 144 14.58 9.28 -8.97
N SER A 145 14.70 8.09 -8.38
CA SER A 145 14.01 6.89 -8.87
C SER A 145 12.48 7.04 -8.82
N LEU A 146 11.97 7.80 -7.85
CA LEU A 146 10.56 8.06 -7.64
C LEU A 146 10.30 9.57 -7.72
N GLN A 147 9.44 9.97 -8.65
CA GLN A 147 9.02 11.35 -8.85
C GLN A 147 7.61 11.57 -8.30
N PRO A 148 7.33 12.70 -7.65
CA PRO A 148 5.98 13.02 -7.18
C PRO A 148 5.04 13.20 -8.37
N ALA A 149 3.84 12.63 -8.26
CA ALA A 149 2.76 12.76 -9.21
C ALA A 149 1.44 13.01 -8.47
N ARG A 150 0.42 13.44 -9.19
CA ARG A 150 -0.93 13.64 -8.67
C ARG A 150 -1.84 12.51 -9.16
N LEU A 151 -2.71 12.02 -8.28
CA LEU A 151 -3.82 11.16 -8.69
C LEU A 151 -4.99 12.00 -9.17
N GLU A 152 -5.76 11.44 -10.11
CA GLU A 152 -7.05 12.02 -10.49
C GLU A 152 -8.00 12.03 -9.29
N ASN A 153 -8.94 12.98 -9.28
CA ASN A 153 -9.94 13.05 -8.21
C ASN A 153 -11.06 12.02 -8.41
N GLU A 154 -11.12 11.35 -9.56
CA GLU A 154 -12.11 10.31 -9.87
C GLU A 154 -11.45 8.94 -9.95
N GLY A 155 -12.14 7.93 -9.43
CA GLY A 155 -11.67 6.55 -9.40
C GLY A 155 -12.82 5.55 -9.54
N GLU A 156 -12.47 4.28 -9.42
CA GLU A 156 -13.40 3.17 -9.55
C GLU A 156 -13.30 2.22 -8.35
N VAL A 157 -14.44 1.82 -7.78
CA VAL A 157 -14.44 0.88 -6.66
C VAL A 157 -14.01 -0.50 -7.13
N TRP A 158 -12.84 -0.96 -6.68
CA TRP A 158 -12.34 -2.30 -6.97
C TRP A 158 -13.00 -3.35 -6.08
N VAL A 159 -12.96 -3.13 -4.77
CA VAL A 159 -13.58 -4.01 -3.76
C VAL A 159 -14.06 -3.18 -2.59
N TYR A 160 -15.14 -3.63 -1.95
CA TYR A 160 -15.70 -2.97 -0.78
C TYR A 160 -16.05 -3.98 0.32
N THR A 161 -16.24 -3.47 1.52
CA THR A 161 -16.73 -4.20 2.69
C THR A 161 -17.65 -3.30 3.50
N ILE A 162 -18.70 -3.89 4.08
CA ILE A 162 -19.65 -3.19 4.94
C ILE A 162 -19.32 -3.53 6.39
N VAL A 163 -18.82 -2.54 7.12
CA VAL A 163 -18.36 -2.70 8.50
C VAL A 163 -19.55 -2.45 9.44
N HIS A 164 -20.02 -3.53 10.08
CA HIS A 164 -21.15 -3.48 11.02
C HIS A 164 -20.72 -3.24 12.48
N GLN A 165 -19.43 -3.45 12.79
CA GLN A 165 -18.88 -3.33 14.14
C GLN A 165 -17.59 -2.51 14.08
N SER A 166 -17.54 -1.43 14.85
CA SER A 166 -16.40 -0.52 14.91
C SER A 166 -16.15 -0.05 16.35
N PHE A 167 -15.10 0.75 16.53
CA PHE A 167 -14.76 1.35 17.81
C PHE A 167 -15.93 2.23 18.33
N PRO A 168 -16.23 2.24 19.65
CA PRO A 168 -17.27 3.08 20.22
C PRO A 168 -17.06 4.56 19.88
N GLY A 169 -18.09 5.18 19.31
CA GLY A 169 -18.06 6.59 18.86
C GLY A 169 -17.90 6.78 17.35
N ILE A 170 -17.73 5.71 16.56
CA ILE A 170 -17.81 5.75 15.10
C ILE A 170 -19.20 5.25 14.66
N PRO A 171 -19.94 6.00 13.83
CA PRO A 171 -21.24 5.55 13.34
C PRO A 171 -21.06 4.27 12.50
N THR A 172 -21.88 3.26 12.82
CA THR A 172 -21.95 2.00 12.10
C THR A 172 -23.41 1.74 11.72
N PRO A 173 -23.68 1.05 10.59
CA PRO A 173 -22.72 0.52 9.61
C PRO A 173 -22.11 1.59 8.67
N PHE A 174 -20.92 1.33 8.12
CA PHE A 174 -20.30 2.15 7.07
C PHE A 174 -19.58 1.29 6.02
N VAL A 175 -19.29 1.87 4.86
CA VAL A 175 -18.66 1.16 3.73
C VAL A 175 -17.18 1.55 3.61
N GLY A 176 -16.30 0.57 3.75
CA GLY A 176 -14.89 0.71 3.42
C GLY A 176 -14.61 0.14 2.03
N ALA A 177 -13.83 0.84 1.21
CA ALA A 177 -13.52 0.43 -0.15
C ALA A 177 -12.03 0.58 -0.47
N ILE A 178 -11.59 -0.21 -1.45
CA ILE A 178 -10.35 0.00 -2.18
C ILE A 178 -10.75 0.53 -3.55
N ILE A 179 -10.20 1.69 -3.89
CA ILE A 179 -10.54 2.45 -5.08
C ILE A 179 -9.31 2.48 -5.97
N ASP A 180 -9.49 2.07 -7.22
CA ASP A 180 -8.49 2.22 -8.26
C ASP A 180 -8.57 3.62 -8.82
N VAL A 181 -7.54 4.41 -8.55
CA VAL A 181 -7.45 5.81 -9.00
C VAL A 181 -6.36 5.92 -10.05
N PRO A 182 -6.66 6.44 -11.26
CA PRO A 182 -5.67 6.68 -12.28
C PRO A 182 -4.71 7.80 -11.87
N VAL A 183 -3.47 7.70 -12.35
CA VAL A 183 -2.46 8.73 -12.13
C VAL A 183 -2.58 9.80 -13.22
N GLN A 184 -2.57 11.06 -12.83
CA GLN A 184 -2.62 12.17 -13.77
C GLN A 184 -1.42 12.12 -14.74
N GLY A 185 -1.70 12.20 -16.04
CA GLY A 185 -0.68 12.09 -17.09
C GLY A 185 -0.23 10.66 -17.42
N HIS A 186 -0.66 9.64 -16.65
CA HIS A 186 -0.33 8.23 -16.87
C HIS A 186 -1.60 7.36 -16.83
N PRO A 187 -2.42 7.33 -17.90
CA PRO A 187 -3.71 6.62 -17.91
C PRO A 187 -3.59 5.11 -17.74
N ASP A 188 -2.44 4.53 -18.11
CA ASP A 188 -2.16 3.10 -17.97
C ASP A 188 -1.83 2.68 -16.52
N LEU A 189 -1.51 3.65 -15.66
CA LEU A 189 -1.14 3.42 -14.27
C LEU A 189 -2.30 3.76 -13.33
N LYS A 190 -2.58 2.84 -12.41
CA LYS A 190 -3.58 3.01 -11.37
C LYS A 190 -2.95 2.72 -10.01
N VAL A 191 -3.40 3.46 -9.00
CA VAL A 191 -2.99 3.27 -7.61
C VAL A 191 -4.23 2.91 -6.79
N ALA A 192 -4.11 1.83 -6.01
CA ALA A 192 -5.16 1.41 -5.09
C ALA A 192 -5.12 2.27 -3.82
N VAL A 193 -6.21 3.00 -3.56
CA VAL A 193 -6.41 3.84 -2.38
C VAL A 193 -7.45 3.19 -1.48
N ARG A 194 -7.10 2.97 -0.20
CA ARG A 194 -8.07 2.54 0.81
C ARG A 194 -8.78 3.77 1.38
N ALA A 195 -10.10 3.84 1.23
CA ALA A 195 -10.90 4.94 1.76
C ALA A 195 -12.31 4.48 2.15
N ASN A 196 -13.06 5.37 2.79
CA ASN A 196 -14.46 5.14 3.10
C ASN A 196 -15.34 5.75 2.01
N LEU A 197 -16.45 5.06 1.69
CA LEU A 197 -17.49 5.62 0.83
C LEU A 197 -18.51 6.38 1.68
N ALA A 198 -18.74 7.63 1.32
CA ALA A 198 -19.73 8.51 1.91
C ALA A 198 -20.88 8.77 0.91
N GLY A 199 -22.02 9.25 1.40
CA GLY A 199 -23.17 9.59 0.54
C GLY A 199 -23.93 8.40 -0.04
N ILE A 200 -23.62 7.17 0.40
CA ILE A 200 -24.33 5.95 0.04
C ILE A 200 -24.80 5.22 1.29
N GLU A 201 -26.00 4.65 1.23
CA GLU A 201 -26.46 3.79 2.31
C GLU A 201 -25.66 2.47 2.31
N PRO A 202 -25.24 1.98 3.49
CA PRO A 202 -24.38 0.80 3.65
C PRO A 202 -25.17 -0.51 3.44
N GLU A 203 -25.78 -0.66 2.26
CA GLU A 203 -26.54 -1.82 1.83
C GLU A 203 -25.86 -2.51 0.65
N PRO A 204 -25.85 -3.85 0.59
CA PRO A 204 -25.16 -4.58 -0.47
C PRO A 204 -25.77 -4.36 -1.86
N GLU A 205 -27.04 -3.94 -1.92
CA GLU A 205 -27.76 -3.67 -3.17
C GLU A 205 -27.39 -2.32 -3.80
N LYS A 206 -26.91 -1.38 -2.97
CA LYS A 206 -26.58 -0.02 -3.39
C LYS A 206 -25.12 0.11 -3.81
N VAL A 207 -24.22 -0.61 -3.15
CA VAL A 207 -22.78 -0.57 -3.47
C VAL A 207 -22.45 -1.59 -4.54
N GLN A 208 -21.89 -1.15 -5.66
CA GLN A 208 -21.51 -2.01 -6.77
C GLN A 208 -20.01 -1.93 -7.03
N MET A 209 -19.39 -3.08 -7.35
CA MET A 209 -18.03 -3.09 -7.88
C MET A 209 -18.01 -2.38 -9.24
N GLY A 210 -16.97 -1.60 -9.51
CA GLY A 210 -16.84 -0.84 -10.75
C GLY A 210 -17.56 0.51 -10.77
N MET A 211 -18.23 0.90 -9.68
CA MET A 211 -18.89 2.21 -9.61
C MET A 211 -17.87 3.36 -9.60
N LYS A 212 -18.21 4.45 -10.27
CA LYS A 212 -17.39 5.66 -10.28
C LYS A 212 -17.57 6.45 -9.00
N VAL A 213 -16.46 6.93 -8.48
CA VAL A 213 -16.41 7.68 -7.23
C VAL A 213 -15.47 8.85 -7.36
N ARG A 214 -15.72 9.92 -6.60
CA ARG A 214 -14.90 11.13 -6.56
C ARG A 214 -14.40 11.40 -5.15
N LEU A 215 -13.15 11.83 -5.05
CA LEU A 215 -12.52 12.27 -3.82
C LEU A 215 -13.25 13.50 -3.25
N GLN A 216 -13.53 13.45 -1.96
CA GLN A 216 -14.04 14.54 -1.16
C GLN A 216 -13.26 14.59 0.16
N ALA A 217 -12.65 15.72 0.46
CA ALA A 217 -12.02 15.94 1.75
C ALA A 217 -13.04 16.52 2.74
N ARG A 218 -13.06 16.00 3.98
CA ARG A 218 -13.89 16.55 5.06
C ARG A 218 -13.11 16.72 6.36
N ALA A 219 -13.45 17.74 7.13
CA ALA A 219 -12.97 17.88 8.51
C ALA A 219 -13.80 16.97 9.44
N ALA A 220 -13.17 15.95 10.02
CA ALA A 220 -13.88 14.93 10.81
C ALA A 220 -13.82 15.19 12.31
N ARG A 221 -12.69 15.71 12.82
CA ARG A 221 -12.46 15.88 14.26
C ARG A 221 -11.49 17.02 14.53
N LYS A 222 -11.63 17.66 15.69
CA LYS A 222 -10.59 18.55 16.22
C LYS A 222 -9.54 17.77 17.00
N ASP A 223 -8.27 18.11 16.80
CA ASP A 223 -7.18 17.57 17.59
C ASP A 223 -7.09 18.26 18.98
N ARG A 224 -6.12 17.85 19.80
CA ARG A 224 -5.90 18.44 21.13
C ARG A 224 -5.42 19.90 21.05
N GLU A 225 -4.79 20.26 19.96
CA GLU A 225 -4.23 21.59 19.66
C GLU A 225 -5.27 22.52 19.01
N GLY A 226 -6.49 22.02 18.74
CA GLY A 226 -7.59 22.77 18.14
C GLY A 226 -7.67 22.70 16.61
N ASN A 227 -6.72 22.02 15.95
CA ASN A 227 -6.67 21.91 14.49
C ASN A 227 -7.76 20.99 13.95
N ASP A 228 -8.27 21.32 12.78
CA ASP A 228 -9.28 20.53 12.08
C ASP A 228 -8.61 19.40 11.30
N VAL A 229 -8.87 18.15 11.70
CA VAL A 229 -8.32 16.95 11.07
C VAL A 229 -9.13 16.60 9.83
N VAL A 230 -8.46 16.64 8.68
CA VAL A 230 -9.04 16.39 7.37
C VAL A 230 -8.84 14.94 6.95
N ILE A 231 -9.92 14.30 6.53
CA ILE A 231 -9.96 12.90 6.09
C ILE A 231 -10.40 12.86 4.62
N PRO A 232 -9.72 12.06 3.76
CA PRO A 232 -10.19 11.79 2.42
C PRO A 232 -11.31 10.74 2.46
N GLU A 233 -12.45 11.07 1.87
CA GLU A 233 -13.57 10.18 1.64
C GLU A 233 -13.92 10.19 0.16
N TYR A 234 -14.69 9.20 -0.28
CA TYR A 234 -15.13 9.12 -1.67
C TYR A 234 -16.64 9.07 -1.76
N VAL A 235 -17.19 9.83 -2.69
CA VAL A 235 -18.62 9.89 -2.96
C VAL A 235 -18.91 9.29 -4.34
N PRO A 236 -19.99 8.52 -4.51
CA PRO A 236 -20.46 8.09 -5.84
C PRO A 236 -20.72 9.31 -6.76
N VAL A 237 -20.44 9.15 -8.06
CA VAL A 237 -20.70 10.15 -9.11
C VAL A 237 -21.83 9.68 -10.02
#